data_AF-A0A1F6HZ34-F1
#
_entry.id   AF-A0A1F6HZ34-F1
#
_cell.length_a   1.000
_cell.length_b   1.000
_cell.length_c   1.000
_cell.angle_alpha   90.00
_cell.angle_beta   90.00
_cell.angle_gamma   90.00
#
_symmetry.space_group_name_H-M   'P 1'
#
loop_
_entity.id
_entity.type
_entity.pdbx_description
1 polymer ?
#
loop_
_entity_poly.entity_id
_entity_poly.type
_entity_poly.pdbx_seq_one_letter_code
_entity_poly.pdbx_strand_id
1 'polypeptide(L)'
;MNENSPVTEVGGISIGQKGDPYKPIVSQFEKRGISVTAGSISYWRRGKRTAGRTRRRLEVGEIVARKGAERKNKQLLYIIEAALIEEDALINDPNSFGRGYGIVVPVAEKLHVPPGEIHVVLRLMRADICLAEKVPESVFNNFSHAVSEFRLRYPLDSRQESPLTKKLHDQRWDGSMSGFYKIFNSVGAPTIRAWLPYELKMFEDWYLHQQEANSLTAFDEVILSNWRKYNLGPTSKEIKKLTGVSLDEPALASHIRVLDGTFLPKID
;
A
#
# COMPACT_ATOMS: atom_id res chain seq x y z
N MET A 1 28.98 -4.72 -17.61
CA MET A 1 28.23 -3.96 -18.64
C MET A 1 28.52 -2.48 -18.41
N ASN A 2 28.89 -1.71 -19.45
CA ASN A 2 29.16 -0.27 -19.32
C ASN A 2 27.87 0.48 -18.98
N GLU A 3 27.72 0.93 -17.72
CA GLU A 3 26.53 1.65 -17.25
C GLU A 3 26.40 3.09 -17.80
N ASN A 4 27.34 3.54 -18.65
CA ASN A 4 27.49 4.94 -19.05
C ASN A 4 27.31 5.20 -20.55
N SER A 5 26.63 4.31 -21.29
CA SER A 5 26.28 4.61 -22.69
C SER A 5 25.19 5.70 -22.75
N PRO A 6 25.30 6.66 -23.68
CA PRO A 6 24.23 7.59 -24.00
C PRO A 6 22.90 6.87 -24.18
N VAL A 7 21.87 7.31 -23.45
CA VAL A 7 20.51 6.83 -23.68
C VAL A 7 19.98 7.55 -24.92
N THR A 8 19.39 6.80 -25.84
CA THR A 8 18.75 7.33 -27.06
C THR A 8 17.23 7.30 -26.97
N GLU A 9 16.68 6.40 -26.16
CA GLU A 9 15.24 6.22 -25.97
C GLU A 9 14.87 5.83 -24.52
N VAL A 10 13.70 6.29 -24.07
CA VAL A 10 13.11 5.95 -22.78
C VAL A 10 11.62 5.63 -22.96
N GLY A 11 11.27 4.34 -22.86
CA GLY A 11 9.87 3.88 -22.96
C GLY A 11 9.20 4.26 -24.28
N GLY A 12 9.90 4.09 -25.41
CA GLY A 12 9.40 4.46 -26.73
C GLY A 12 9.43 5.96 -27.04
N ILE A 13 9.97 6.80 -26.15
CA ILE A 13 10.20 8.23 -26.41
C ILE A 13 11.67 8.43 -26.77
N SER A 14 11.93 8.83 -28.02
CA SER A 14 13.26 9.27 -28.44
C SER A 14 13.65 10.51 -27.66
N ILE A 15 14.82 10.47 -27.02
CA ILE A 15 15.35 11.62 -26.28
C ILE A 15 16.29 12.48 -27.13
N GLY A 16 16.48 12.15 -28.40
CA GLY A 16 17.29 12.91 -29.35
C GLY A 16 18.79 12.93 -29.01
N GLN A 17 19.55 13.69 -29.80
CA GLN A 17 20.99 13.85 -29.67
C GLN A 17 21.37 15.14 -28.91
N LYS A 18 22.66 15.32 -28.64
CA LYS A 18 23.19 16.55 -28.04
C LYS A 18 22.89 17.74 -28.96
N GLY A 19 22.25 18.78 -28.43
CA GLY A 19 21.83 19.97 -29.21
C GLY A 19 20.32 20.04 -29.46
N ASP A 20 19.62 18.90 -29.50
CA ASP A 20 18.18 18.88 -29.76
C ASP A 20 17.38 19.59 -28.66
N PRO A 21 16.29 20.30 -29.02
CA PRO A 21 15.47 21.05 -28.06
C PRO A 21 14.82 20.13 -27.02
N TYR A 22 14.80 20.56 -25.76
CA TYR A 22 14.25 19.76 -24.66
C TYR A 22 12.72 19.82 -24.58
N LYS A 23 12.12 20.98 -24.89
CA LYS A 23 10.69 21.24 -24.69
C LYS A 23 9.78 20.20 -25.36
N PRO A 24 10.00 19.80 -26.63
CA PRO A 24 9.17 18.77 -27.27
C PRO A 24 9.25 17.40 -26.57
N ILE A 25 10.42 17.04 -26.04
CA ILE A 25 10.63 15.76 -25.35
C ILE A 25 9.96 15.78 -23.98
N VAL A 26 10.11 16.87 -23.22
CA VAL A 26 9.42 17.06 -21.94
C VAL A 26 7.91 16.93 -22.12
N SER A 27 7.34 17.59 -23.13
CA SER A 27 5.91 17.51 -23.41
C SER A 27 5.45 16.09 -23.80
N GLN A 28 6.29 15.26 -24.40
CA GLN A 28 5.94 13.85 -24.65
C GLN A 28 5.85 13.03 -23.36
N PHE A 29 6.74 13.24 -22.39
CA PHE A 29 6.63 12.60 -21.07
C PHE A 29 5.41 13.10 -20.30
N GLU A 30 5.13 14.41 -20.35
CA GLU A 30 3.96 15.01 -19.70
C GLU A 30 2.64 14.46 -20.25
N LYS A 31 2.55 14.23 -21.58
CA LYS A 31 1.40 13.56 -22.21
C LYS A 31 1.19 12.13 -21.71
N ARG A 32 2.25 11.46 -21.24
CA ARG A 32 2.17 10.15 -20.56
C ARG A 32 2.04 10.27 -19.03
N GLY A 33 1.79 11.48 -18.53
CA GLY A 33 1.59 11.76 -17.11
C GLY A 33 2.87 11.74 -16.27
N ILE A 34 4.05 11.76 -16.88
CA ILE A 34 5.34 11.70 -16.16
C ILE A 34 6.06 13.04 -16.19
N SER A 35 6.52 13.47 -15.01
CA SER A 35 7.40 14.64 -14.91
C SER A 35 8.86 14.28 -15.17
N VAL A 36 9.48 14.99 -16.11
CA VAL A 36 10.90 14.91 -16.47
C VAL A 36 11.45 16.32 -16.68
N THR A 37 12.64 16.59 -16.15
CA THR A 37 13.32 17.88 -16.33
C THR A 37 14.28 17.86 -17.53
N ALA A 38 14.52 19.04 -18.13
CA ALA A 38 15.55 19.20 -19.17
C ALA A 38 16.94 18.72 -18.69
N GLY A 39 17.25 18.93 -17.40
CA GLY A 39 18.46 18.41 -16.77
C GLY A 39 18.55 16.89 -16.85
N SER A 40 17.47 16.16 -16.53
CA SER A 40 17.43 14.70 -16.63
C SER A 40 17.72 14.21 -18.05
N ILE A 41 17.09 14.83 -19.05
CA ILE A 41 17.32 14.50 -20.48
C ILE A 41 18.79 14.76 -20.87
N SER A 42 19.35 15.89 -20.44
CA SER A 42 20.77 16.23 -20.68
C SER A 42 21.74 15.22 -20.05
N TYR A 43 21.44 14.69 -18.87
CA TYR A 43 22.26 13.64 -18.25
C TYR A 43 22.13 12.30 -18.97
N TRP A 44 20.92 11.93 -19.43
CA TRP A 44 20.68 10.72 -20.20
C TRP A 44 21.45 10.70 -21.53
N ARG A 45 21.38 11.80 -22.30
CA ARG A 45 22.12 11.94 -23.58
C ARG A 45 23.63 11.84 -23.42
N ARG A 46 24.15 12.21 -22.24
CA ARG A 46 25.60 12.18 -21.94
C ARG A 46 26.04 10.87 -21.29
N GLY A 47 25.14 9.90 -21.11
CA GLY A 47 25.45 8.65 -20.38
C GLY A 47 25.80 8.87 -18.91
N LYS A 48 25.49 10.04 -18.35
CA LYS A 48 25.82 10.40 -16.94
C LYS A 48 24.79 9.89 -15.93
N ARG A 49 23.63 9.44 -16.41
CA ARG A 49 22.54 8.89 -15.59
C ARG A 49 21.78 7.87 -16.42
N THR A 50 21.33 6.79 -15.78
CA THR A 50 20.41 5.84 -16.40
C THR A 50 18.98 6.39 -16.42
N ALA A 51 18.16 5.88 -17.34
CA ALA A 51 16.74 6.22 -17.43
C ALA A 51 15.84 5.22 -16.67
N GLY A 52 16.41 4.28 -15.90
CA GLY A 52 15.70 3.14 -15.31
C GLY A 52 14.46 3.53 -14.48
N ARG A 53 14.58 4.53 -13.61
CA ARG A 53 13.43 5.00 -12.80
C ARG A 53 12.31 5.61 -13.64
N THR A 54 12.62 6.26 -14.76
CA THR A 54 11.59 6.81 -15.66
C THR A 54 10.97 5.71 -16.51
N ARG A 55 11.76 4.74 -16.99
CA ARG A 55 11.24 3.55 -17.70
C ARG A 55 10.26 2.79 -16.83
N ARG A 56 10.65 2.47 -15.59
CA ARG A 56 9.77 1.79 -14.65
C ARG A 56 8.44 2.53 -14.45
N ARG A 57 8.47 3.86 -14.35
CA ARG A 57 7.24 4.66 -14.20
C ARG A 57 6.32 4.61 -15.41
N LEU A 58 6.89 4.56 -16.63
CA LEU A 58 6.10 4.37 -17.85
C LEU A 58 5.51 2.96 -17.89
N GLU A 59 6.33 1.94 -17.66
CA GLU A 59 5.92 0.52 -17.69
C GLU A 59 4.78 0.23 -16.71
N VAL A 60 4.90 0.69 -15.46
CA VAL A 60 3.82 0.55 -14.47
C VAL A 60 2.57 1.29 -14.93
N GLY A 61 2.72 2.49 -15.50
CA GLY A 61 1.58 3.24 -16.03
C GLY A 61 0.84 2.49 -17.15
N GLU A 62 1.58 1.85 -18.05
CA GLU A 62 1.04 1.02 -19.14
C GLU A 62 0.40 -0.28 -18.62
N ILE A 63 1.03 -0.94 -17.65
CA ILE A 63 0.46 -2.13 -16.99
C ILE A 63 -0.88 -1.78 -16.36
N VAL A 64 -0.91 -0.73 -15.54
CA VAL A 64 -2.12 -0.30 -14.84
C VAL A 64 -3.21 0.16 -15.82
N ALA A 65 -2.85 0.92 -16.87
CA ALA A 65 -3.84 1.33 -17.89
C ALA A 65 -4.47 0.13 -18.61
N ARG A 66 -3.72 -0.94 -18.83
CA ARG A 66 -4.19 -2.16 -19.50
C ARG A 66 -4.94 -3.12 -18.57
N LYS A 67 -4.50 -3.23 -17.31
CA LYS A 67 -4.93 -4.27 -16.38
C LYS A 67 -5.83 -3.77 -15.25
N GLY A 68 -6.01 -2.46 -15.11
CA GLY A 68 -6.75 -1.88 -13.98
C GLY A 68 -6.11 -2.27 -12.66
N ALA A 69 -6.95 -2.67 -11.70
CA ALA A 69 -6.53 -3.14 -10.38
C ALA A 69 -6.31 -4.67 -10.30
N GLU A 70 -6.47 -5.41 -11.40
CA GLU A 70 -6.47 -6.89 -11.45
C GLU A 70 -5.27 -7.50 -10.70
N ARG A 71 -4.06 -6.99 -10.95
CA ARG A 71 -2.83 -7.50 -10.32
C ARG A 71 -2.79 -7.21 -8.83
N LYS A 72 -3.22 -6.00 -8.42
CA LYS A 72 -3.28 -5.60 -7.02
C LYS A 72 -4.21 -6.53 -6.26
N ASN A 73 -5.44 -6.64 -6.74
CA ASN A 73 -6.50 -7.40 -6.06
C ASN A 73 -6.14 -8.88 -5.95
N LYS A 74 -5.62 -9.50 -7.02
CA LYS A 74 -5.11 -10.90 -6.97
C LYS A 74 -4.03 -11.10 -5.90
N GLN A 75 -3.04 -10.22 -5.84
CA GLN A 75 -1.97 -10.34 -4.85
C GLN A 75 -2.46 -10.15 -3.42
N LEU A 76 -3.35 -9.17 -3.19
CA LEU A 76 -3.90 -8.91 -1.87
C LEU A 76 -4.82 -10.04 -1.41
N LEU A 77 -5.66 -10.58 -2.31
CA LEU A 77 -6.49 -11.76 -2.02
C LEU A 77 -5.64 -12.98 -1.65
N TYR A 78 -4.55 -13.25 -2.37
CA TYR A 78 -3.65 -14.36 -2.02
C TYR A 78 -2.97 -14.17 -0.65
N ILE A 79 -2.62 -12.93 -0.28
CA ILE A 79 -2.10 -12.61 1.06
C ILE A 79 -3.18 -12.85 2.13
N ILE A 80 -4.42 -12.46 1.85
CA ILE A 80 -5.56 -12.63 2.76
C ILE A 80 -5.89 -14.11 2.93
N GLU A 81 -5.89 -14.91 1.86
CA GLU A 81 -6.11 -16.35 1.90
C GLU A 81 -5.05 -17.05 2.77
N ALA A 82 -3.77 -16.67 2.60
CA ALA A 82 -2.70 -17.15 3.46
C ALA A 82 -2.94 -16.80 4.94
N ALA A 83 -3.52 -15.63 5.21
CA ALA A 83 -3.81 -15.14 6.55
C ALA A 83 -5.06 -15.80 7.19
N LEU A 84 -6.10 -16.06 6.39
CA LEU A 84 -7.32 -16.76 6.83
C LEU A 84 -7.03 -18.20 7.27
N ILE A 85 -6.09 -18.89 6.61
CA ILE A 85 -5.67 -20.24 7.02
C ILE A 85 -5.05 -20.24 8.43
N GLU A 86 -4.47 -19.12 8.86
CA GLU A 86 -3.87 -18.96 10.19
C GLU A 86 -4.85 -18.35 11.21
N GLU A 87 -6.09 -18.03 10.81
CA GLU A 87 -7.09 -17.36 11.66
C GLU A 87 -7.52 -18.21 12.85
N ASP A 88 -7.69 -19.53 12.66
CA ASP A 88 -8.10 -20.46 13.71
C ASP A 88 -7.12 -20.48 14.89
N ALA A 89 -5.82 -20.34 14.62
CA ALA A 89 -4.80 -20.26 15.67
C ALA A 89 -4.97 -18.98 16.52
N LEU A 90 -5.34 -17.86 15.90
CA LEU A 90 -5.56 -16.58 16.58
C LEU A 90 -6.83 -16.56 17.44
N ILE A 91 -7.90 -17.19 16.97
CA ILE A 91 -9.17 -17.23 17.72
C ILE A 91 -9.01 -18.06 18.99
N ASN A 92 -8.25 -19.16 18.92
CA ASN A 92 -8.11 -20.13 20.00
C ASN A 92 -7.02 -19.77 21.03
N ASP A 93 -5.97 -19.03 20.64
CA ASP A 93 -4.97 -18.52 21.59
C ASP A 93 -4.64 -17.04 21.31
N PRO A 94 -5.40 -16.10 21.90
CA PRO A 94 -5.11 -14.67 21.78
C PRO A 94 -3.75 -14.24 22.36
N ASN A 95 -3.12 -15.07 23.22
CA ASN A 95 -1.83 -14.80 23.85
C ASN A 95 -0.64 -15.38 23.09
N SER A 96 -0.86 -16.33 22.16
CA SER A 96 0.14 -16.77 21.15
C SER A 96 0.78 -15.57 20.42
N PHE A 97 0.05 -14.45 20.41
CA PHE A 97 0.33 -13.16 19.83
C PHE A 97 1.28 -12.24 20.64
N GLY A 98 1.57 -12.54 21.91
CA GLY A 98 2.14 -11.61 22.91
C GLY A 98 3.49 -10.94 22.59
N ARG A 99 4.06 -11.14 21.39
CA ARG A 99 5.26 -10.46 20.91
C ARG A 99 5.03 -9.57 19.67
N GLY A 100 3.80 -9.16 19.38
CA GLY A 100 3.52 -7.98 18.53
C GLY A 100 3.53 -8.20 17.01
N TYR A 101 3.46 -9.45 16.55
CA TYR A 101 3.51 -9.78 15.12
C TYR A 101 2.26 -10.48 14.57
N GLY A 102 1.38 -11.03 15.42
CA GLY A 102 0.22 -11.81 14.95
C GLY A 102 0.57 -12.89 13.93
N ILE A 103 -0.28 -13.08 12.93
CA ILE A 103 -0.07 -14.04 11.82
C ILE A 103 0.90 -13.55 10.75
N VAL A 104 1.54 -12.40 10.94
CA VAL A 104 2.47 -11.83 9.95
C VAL A 104 3.61 -12.79 9.62
N VAL A 105 4.19 -13.44 10.63
CA VAL A 105 5.33 -14.36 10.43
C VAL A 105 4.91 -15.62 9.67
N PRO A 106 3.88 -16.39 10.11
CA PRO A 106 3.38 -17.53 9.34
C PRO A 106 2.99 -17.19 7.90
N VAL A 107 2.29 -16.07 7.70
CA VAL A 107 1.91 -15.59 6.35
C VAL A 107 3.15 -15.27 5.51
N ALA A 108 4.14 -14.59 6.08
CA ALA A 108 5.37 -14.24 5.40
C ALA A 108 6.18 -15.48 4.98
N GLU A 109 6.25 -16.49 5.85
CA GLU A 109 6.91 -17.77 5.55
C GLU A 109 6.21 -18.51 4.40
N LYS A 110 4.88 -18.61 4.45
CA LYS A 110 4.05 -19.24 3.40
C LYS A 110 4.19 -18.56 2.04
N LEU A 111 4.34 -17.24 2.04
CA LEU A 111 4.46 -16.44 0.82
C LEU A 111 5.92 -16.22 0.39
N HIS A 112 6.89 -16.76 1.13
CA HIS A 112 8.33 -16.59 0.90
C HIS A 112 8.76 -15.12 0.79
N VAL A 113 8.22 -14.27 1.66
CA VAL A 113 8.57 -12.84 1.73
C VAL A 113 9.05 -12.46 3.14
N PRO A 114 9.80 -11.35 3.30
CA PRO A 114 10.12 -10.83 4.63
C PRO A 114 8.85 -10.41 5.40
N PRO A 115 8.75 -10.66 6.72
CA PRO A 115 7.63 -10.20 7.56
C PRO A 115 7.36 -8.69 7.47
N GLY A 116 8.42 -7.90 7.27
CA GLY A 116 8.32 -6.45 7.06
C GLY A 116 7.46 -6.05 5.85
N GLU A 117 7.42 -6.88 4.80
CA GLU A 117 6.61 -6.64 3.60
C GLU A 117 5.12 -6.87 3.89
N ILE A 118 4.78 -7.90 4.66
CA ILE A 118 3.41 -8.17 5.09
C ILE A 118 2.88 -7.05 6.00
N HIS A 119 3.71 -6.55 6.93
CA HIS A 119 3.37 -5.36 7.72
C HIS A 119 3.09 -4.12 6.87
N VAL A 120 3.84 -3.94 5.79
CA VAL A 120 3.62 -2.84 4.85
C VAL A 120 2.27 -3.04 4.15
N VAL A 121 2.00 -4.22 3.62
CA VAL A 121 0.74 -4.51 2.92
C VAL A 121 -0.48 -4.33 3.81
N LEU A 122 -0.44 -4.77 5.07
CA LEU A 122 -1.54 -4.54 6.01
C LEU A 122 -1.85 -3.05 6.18
N ARG A 123 -0.82 -2.21 6.33
CA ARG A 123 -1.02 -0.76 6.42
C ARG A 123 -1.58 -0.20 5.11
N LEU A 124 -1.16 -0.72 3.95
CA LEU A 124 -1.71 -0.32 2.67
C LEU A 124 -3.18 -0.67 2.55
N MET A 125 -3.59 -1.89 2.92
CA MET A 125 -5.00 -2.31 2.85
C MET A 125 -5.91 -1.48 3.76
N ARG A 126 -5.46 -1.19 4.99
CA ARG A 126 -6.16 -0.29 5.90
C ARG A 126 -6.32 1.12 5.31
N ALA A 127 -5.28 1.65 4.67
CA ALA A 127 -5.34 2.96 4.04
C ALA A 127 -6.25 2.98 2.80
N ASP A 128 -6.21 1.93 1.98
CA ASP A 128 -7.01 1.74 0.77
C ASP A 128 -8.50 1.77 1.08
N ILE A 129 -8.95 0.92 2.02
CA ILE A 129 -10.35 0.86 2.42
C ILE A 129 -10.83 2.15 3.11
N CYS A 130 -9.98 2.81 3.90
CA CYS A 130 -10.33 4.07 4.56
C CYS A 130 -10.52 5.24 3.60
N LEU A 131 -9.82 5.21 2.46
CA LEU A 131 -9.89 6.25 1.46
C LEU A 131 -10.97 5.94 0.40
N ALA A 132 -11.60 4.78 0.48
CA ALA A 132 -12.71 4.45 -0.40
C ALA A 132 -13.89 5.41 -0.18
N GLU A 133 -14.38 5.99 -1.27
CA GLU A 133 -15.54 6.91 -1.24
C GLU A 133 -16.82 6.19 -0.79
N LYS A 134 -16.95 4.90 -1.12
CA LYS A 134 -18.07 4.06 -0.76
C LYS A 134 -17.58 2.66 -0.38
N VAL A 135 -17.82 2.30 0.87
CA VAL A 135 -17.59 0.95 1.39
C VAL A 135 -18.92 0.20 1.38
N PRO A 136 -18.99 -1.04 0.84
CA PRO A 136 -20.18 -1.88 0.94
C PRO A 136 -20.62 -2.07 2.40
N GLU A 137 -21.93 -2.10 2.64
CA GLU A 137 -22.48 -2.24 3.99
C GLU A 137 -22.01 -3.52 4.67
N SER A 138 -21.91 -4.64 3.93
CA SER A 138 -21.36 -5.91 4.44
C SER A 138 -19.94 -5.76 4.97
N VAL A 139 -19.08 -5.08 4.21
CA VAL A 139 -17.68 -4.81 4.58
C VAL A 139 -17.63 -3.92 5.84
N PHE A 140 -18.48 -2.90 5.91
CA PHE A 140 -18.56 -2.03 7.09
C PHE A 140 -19.13 -2.74 8.33
N ASN A 141 -20.06 -3.68 8.16
CA ASN A 141 -20.58 -4.49 9.25
C ASN A 141 -19.51 -5.44 9.79
N ASN A 142 -18.73 -6.09 8.92
CA ASN A 142 -17.57 -6.89 9.32
C ASN A 142 -16.56 -6.04 10.11
N PHE A 143 -16.29 -4.82 9.64
CA PHE A 143 -15.43 -3.87 10.35
C PHE A 143 -15.98 -3.49 11.73
N SER A 144 -17.27 -3.18 11.83
CA SER A 144 -17.89 -2.77 13.10
C SER A 144 -17.89 -3.91 14.11
N HIS A 145 -18.14 -5.13 13.65
CA HIS A 145 -17.98 -6.35 14.45
C HIS A 145 -16.54 -6.51 14.92
N ALA A 146 -15.57 -6.38 14.01
CA ALA A 146 -14.14 -6.39 14.29
C ALA A 146 -13.71 -5.41 15.39
N VAL A 147 -14.13 -4.15 15.28
CA VAL A 147 -13.86 -3.12 16.30
C VAL A 147 -14.48 -3.49 17.65
N SER A 148 -15.68 -4.05 17.63
CA SER A 148 -16.37 -4.47 18.86
C SER A 148 -15.63 -5.62 19.54
N GLU A 149 -15.29 -6.67 18.78
CA GLU A 149 -14.50 -7.80 19.27
C GLU A 149 -13.13 -7.36 19.78
N PHE A 150 -12.45 -6.44 19.09
CA PHE A 150 -11.21 -5.85 19.59
C PHE A 150 -11.39 -5.24 20.98
N ARG A 151 -12.38 -4.36 21.13
CA ARG A 151 -12.61 -3.61 22.37
C ARG A 151 -13.11 -4.51 23.50
N LEU A 152 -13.77 -5.63 23.19
CA LEU A 152 -14.24 -6.62 24.16
C LEU A 152 -13.15 -7.61 24.56
N ARG A 153 -12.38 -8.13 23.60
CA ARG A 153 -11.43 -9.22 23.79
C ARG A 153 -10.03 -8.79 24.15
N TYR A 154 -9.62 -7.55 23.90
CA TYR A 154 -8.40 -7.00 24.49
C TYR A 154 -8.77 -6.55 25.91
N PRO A 155 -8.63 -7.40 26.95
CA PRO A 155 -9.14 -7.09 28.26
C PRO A 155 -8.16 -6.12 28.91
N LEU A 156 -8.74 -5.12 29.54
CA LEU A 156 -8.21 -4.36 30.66
C LEU A 156 -7.60 -5.33 31.68
N ASP A 157 -6.33 -5.73 31.54
CA ASP A 157 -5.63 -6.21 32.72
C ASP A 157 -5.46 -4.99 33.63
N SER A 158 -6.46 -4.77 34.48
CA SER A 158 -6.63 -3.65 35.39
C SER A 158 -5.46 -3.44 36.35
N ARG A 159 -4.47 -4.36 36.37
CA ARG A 159 -3.22 -4.22 37.13
C ARG A 159 -2.05 -3.69 36.30
N GLN A 160 -2.18 -3.62 34.97
CA GLN A 160 -1.16 -3.14 34.04
C GLN A 160 -1.78 -2.47 32.79
N GLU A 161 -2.82 -1.64 32.96
CA GLU A 161 -3.19 -0.73 31.87
C GLU A 161 -1.98 0.13 31.53
N SER A 162 -1.32 -0.17 30.42
CA SER A 162 -0.42 0.81 29.83
C SER A 162 -1.26 2.08 29.60
N PRO A 163 -0.73 3.29 29.89
CA PRO A 163 -1.44 4.54 29.61
C PRO A 163 -1.98 4.64 28.17
N LEU A 164 -1.36 3.91 27.24
CA LEU A 164 -1.73 3.80 25.84
C LEU A 164 -3.01 2.98 25.62
N THR A 165 -3.20 1.87 26.33
CA THR A 165 -4.41 1.04 26.25
C THR A 165 -5.60 1.77 26.84
N LYS A 166 -5.44 2.45 27.98
CA LYS A 166 -6.48 3.29 28.56
C LYS A 166 -6.94 4.39 27.60
N LYS A 167 -5.98 5.05 26.94
CA LYS A 167 -6.24 6.09 25.93
C LYS A 167 -7.03 5.58 24.70
N LEU A 168 -6.98 4.28 24.38
CA LEU A 168 -7.84 3.67 23.34
C LEU A 168 -9.29 3.60 23.79
N HIS A 169 -9.54 3.14 25.02
CA HIS A 169 -10.89 2.98 25.55
C HIS A 169 -11.56 4.32 25.84
N ASP A 170 -10.79 5.30 26.30
CA ASP A 170 -11.26 6.66 26.61
C ASP A 170 -11.60 7.48 25.33
N GLN A 171 -10.95 7.18 24.20
CA GLN A 171 -11.25 7.85 22.93
C GLN A 171 -12.55 7.33 22.35
N ARG A 172 -13.50 8.24 22.13
CA ARG A 172 -14.75 7.93 21.43
C ARG A 172 -14.47 7.70 19.94
N TRP A 173 -14.73 6.48 19.48
CA TRP A 173 -14.83 6.17 18.06
C TRP A 173 -16.09 6.84 17.48
N ASP A 174 -15.93 7.54 16.37
CA ASP A 174 -16.99 8.30 15.69
C ASP A 174 -17.87 7.43 14.76
N GLY A 175 -17.66 6.11 14.75
CA GLY A 175 -18.34 5.18 13.85
C GLY A 175 -17.68 5.07 12.47
N SER A 176 -16.60 5.80 12.16
CA SER A 176 -15.92 5.74 10.86
C SER A 176 -14.65 4.87 10.89
N MET A 177 -14.32 4.20 9.79
CA MET A 177 -13.05 3.44 9.68
C MET A 177 -11.83 4.34 9.92
N SER A 178 -11.78 5.51 9.28
CA SER A 178 -10.70 6.51 9.48
C SER A 178 -10.58 6.96 10.93
N GLY A 179 -11.70 7.22 11.60
CA GLY A 179 -11.73 7.58 13.02
C GLY A 179 -11.14 6.48 13.90
N PHE A 180 -11.52 5.22 13.68
CA PHE A 180 -10.93 4.09 14.40
C PHE A 180 -9.43 3.97 14.16
N TYR A 181 -8.95 3.99 12.91
CA TYR A 181 -7.51 3.84 12.64
C TYR A 181 -6.66 5.04 13.10
N LYS A 182 -7.24 6.25 13.19
CA LYS A 182 -6.59 7.40 13.87
C LYS A 182 -6.38 7.12 15.35
N ILE A 183 -7.41 6.60 16.02
CA ILE A 183 -7.33 6.20 17.44
C ILE A 183 -6.29 5.08 17.57
N PHE A 184 -6.38 4.04 16.73
CA PHE A 184 -5.49 2.88 16.73
C PHE A 184 -4.02 3.26 16.50
N ASN A 185 -3.73 4.18 15.58
CA ASN A 185 -2.38 4.68 15.32
C ASN A 185 -1.83 5.55 16.46
N SER A 186 -2.68 6.17 17.28
CA SER A 186 -2.27 7.03 18.39
C SER A 186 -1.60 6.28 19.56
N VAL A 187 -1.66 4.95 19.53
CA VAL A 187 -1.19 4.01 20.56
C VAL A 187 0.24 3.55 20.30
N GLY A 188 0.75 3.73 19.08
CA GLY A 188 2.09 3.29 18.68
C GLY A 188 2.19 1.81 18.29
N ALA A 189 3.41 1.33 18.02
CA ALA A 189 3.70 -0.09 17.75
C ALA A 189 3.69 -0.88 19.06
N PRO A 190 3.15 -2.13 19.13
CA PRO A 190 3.05 -3.12 18.04
C PRO A 190 1.68 -3.23 17.32
N THR A 191 0.63 -2.56 17.78
CA THR A 191 -0.76 -2.80 17.35
C THR A 191 -1.05 -2.44 15.89
N ILE A 192 -0.53 -1.32 15.37
CA ILE A 192 -0.75 -0.95 13.95
C ILE A 192 -0.04 -1.86 12.94
N ARG A 193 0.93 -2.65 13.40
CA ARG A 193 1.66 -3.57 12.52
C ARG A 193 1.05 -4.96 12.54
N ALA A 194 0.25 -5.27 13.55
CA ALA A 194 -0.28 -6.61 13.68
C ALA A 194 -1.60 -6.78 12.95
N TRP A 195 -1.76 -7.92 12.31
CA TRP A 195 -3.03 -8.40 11.80
C TRP A 195 -3.96 -8.69 12.95
N LEU A 196 -5.16 -8.14 12.86
CA LEU A 196 -6.21 -8.47 13.79
C LEU A 196 -7.09 -9.52 13.11
N PRO A 197 -7.33 -10.70 13.74
CA PRO A 197 -8.02 -11.82 13.09
C PRO A 197 -9.35 -11.38 12.49
N TYR A 198 -10.08 -10.56 13.21
CA TYR A 198 -11.39 -10.06 12.80
C TYR A 198 -11.38 -9.07 11.60
N GLU A 199 -10.23 -8.50 11.21
CA GLU A 199 -10.16 -7.65 10.02
C GLU A 199 -10.06 -8.47 8.73
N LEU A 200 -9.71 -9.77 8.81
CA LEU A 200 -9.45 -10.61 7.65
C LEU A 200 -10.67 -10.71 6.73
N LYS A 201 -11.83 -11.02 7.30
CA LYS A 201 -13.08 -11.13 6.54
C LYS A 201 -13.51 -9.81 5.91
N MET A 202 -13.27 -8.68 6.58
CA MET A 202 -13.50 -7.35 6.01
C MET A 202 -12.63 -7.11 4.78
N PHE A 203 -11.33 -7.43 4.84
CA PHE A 203 -10.44 -7.24 3.69
C PHE A 203 -10.75 -8.21 2.55
N GLU A 204 -11.05 -9.47 2.85
CA GLU A 204 -11.46 -10.45 1.85
C GLU A 204 -12.66 -9.94 1.06
N ASP A 205 -13.74 -9.58 1.74
CA ASP A 205 -14.97 -9.10 1.10
C ASP A 205 -14.73 -7.81 0.31
N TRP A 206 -13.92 -6.89 0.83
CA TRP A 206 -13.53 -5.67 0.12
C TRP A 206 -12.80 -5.99 -1.19
N TYR A 207 -11.75 -6.82 -1.15
CA TYR A 207 -10.95 -7.09 -2.34
C TYR A 207 -11.63 -8.03 -3.34
N LEU A 208 -12.55 -8.90 -2.91
CA LEU A 208 -13.43 -9.63 -3.82
C LEU A 208 -14.33 -8.65 -4.59
N HIS A 209 -14.93 -7.68 -3.90
CA HIS A 209 -15.75 -6.66 -4.56
C HIS A 209 -14.93 -5.78 -5.53
N GLN A 210 -13.71 -5.41 -5.13
CA GLN A 210 -12.79 -4.68 -6.01
C GLN A 210 -12.34 -5.51 -7.22
N GLN A 211 -12.18 -6.82 -7.07
CA GLN A 211 -11.82 -7.74 -8.16
C GLN A 211 -12.90 -7.79 -9.24
N GLU A 212 -14.18 -7.73 -8.85
CA GLU A 212 -15.32 -7.66 -9.78
C GLU A 212 -15.37 -6.33 -10.54
N ALA A 213 -15.15 -5.20 -9.84
CA ALA A 213 -15.14 -3.87 -10.46
C ALA A 213 -13.90 -3.64 -11.36
N ASN A 214 -12.77 -4.23 -10.97
CA ASN A 214 -11.44 -4.09 -11.59
C ASN A 214 -10.99 -2.62 -11.83
N SER A 215 -11.56 -1.68 -11.08
CA SER A 215 -11.21 -0.27 -11.11
C SER A 215 -10.11 0.05 -10.10
N LEU A 216 -9.31 1.06 -10.41
CA LEU A 216 -8.41 1.66 -9.43
C LEU A 216 -9.23 2.32 -8.32
N THR A 217 -8.77 2.19 -7.08
CA THR A 217 -9.34 2.92 -5.95
C THR A 217 -8.80 4.34 -5.91
N ALA A 218 -9.48 5.24 -5.19
CA ALA A 218 -8.98 6.59 -4.95
C ALA A 218 -7.55 6.60 -4.35
N PHE A 219 -7.24 5.58 -3.54
CA PHE A 219 -5.90 5.35 -2.99
C PHE A 219 -4.86 5.03 -4.06
N ASP A 220 -5.18 4.11 -4.98
CA ASP A 220 -4.31 3.78 -6.10
C ASP A 220 -4.02 5.02 -6.96
N GLU A 221 -5.06 5.80 -7.27
CA GLU A 221 -4.95 6.99 -8.11
C GLU A 221 -4.09 8.08 -7.48
N VAL A 222 -4.28 8.35 -6.19
CA VAL A 222 -3.46 9.32 -5.43
C VAL A 222 -1.99 8.92 -5.44
N ILE A 223 -1.68 7.65 -5.19
CA ILE A 223 -0.29 7.17 -5.17
C ILE A 223 0.32 7.20 -6.57
N LEU A 224 -0.38 6.70 -7.60
CA LEU A 224 0.10 6.67 -8.97
C LEU A 224 0.36 8.09 -9.52
N SER A 225 -0.56 9.03 -9.28
CA SER A 225 -0.42 10.42 -9.72
C SER A 225 0.82 11.08 -9.12
N ASN A 226 1.07 10.88 -7.82
CA ASN A 226 2.21 11.46 -7.14
C ASN A 226 3.53 10.74 -7.42
N TRP A 227 3.51 9.42 -7.57
CA TRP A 227 4.68 8.63 -7.93
C TRP A 227 5.21 9.00 -9.32
N ARG A 228 4.31 9.20 -10.30
CA ARG A 228 4.66 9.69 -11.64
C ARG A 228 5.31 11.09 -11.63
N LYS A 229 5.11 11.87 -10.56
CA LYS A 229 5.68 13.21 -10.37
C LYS A 229 6.88 13.27 -9.42
N TYR A 230 7.37 12.14 -8.89
CA TYR A 230 8.41 12.08 -7.85
C TYR A 230 8.02 12.78 -6.53
N ASN A 231 6.75 12.73 -6.15
CA ASN A 231 6.22 13.49 -5.02
C ASN A 231 5.60 12.61 -3.91
N LEU A 232 6.28 11.54 -3.49
CA LEU A 232 5.73 10.61 -2.50
C LEU A 232 5.75 11.14 -1.06
N GLY A 233 6.74 11.96 -0.68
CA GLY A 233 6.84 12.53 0.67
C GLY A 233 5.59 13.31 1.13
N PRO A 234 5.07 14.28 0.35
CA PRO A 234 3.82 14.95 0.68
C PRO A 234 2.61 14.02 0.68
N THR A 235 2.58 13.04 -0.22
CA THR A 235 1.50 12.03 -0.32
C THR A 235 1.36 11.22 0.98
N SER A 236 2.48 10.82 1.58
CA SER A 236 2.52 10.13 2.88
C SER A 236 1.80 10.91 3.98
N LYS A 237 2.05 12.22 4.07
CA LYS A 237 1.44 13.11 5.09
C LYS A 237 -0.06 13.27 4.85
N GLU A 238 -0.46 13.40 3.59
CA GLU A 238 -1.86 13.54 3.20
C GLU A 238 -2.67 12.28 3.50
N ILE A 239 -2.18 11.10 3.11
CA ILE A 239 -2.82 9.82 3.42
C ILE A 239 -2.98 9.68 4.94
N LYS A 240 -1.94 9.92 5.73
CA LYS A 240 -2.05 9.84 7.20
C LYS A 240 -3.12 10.77 7.75
N LYS A 241 -3.26 11.97 7.20
CA LYS A 241 -4.30 12.94 7.62
C LYS A 241 -5.70 12.42 7.30
N LEU A 242 -5.90 11.83 6.12
CA LEU A 242 -7.20 11.35 5.63
C LEU A 242 -7.62 10.05 6.29
N THR A 243 -6.72 9.08 6.41
CA THR A 243 -7.03 7.70 6.83
C THR A 243 -6.62 7.38 8.26
N GLY A 244 -5.75 8.20 8.88
CA GLY A 244 -5.11 7.87 10.16
C GLY A 244 -3.95 6.89 10.07
N VAL A 245 -3.76 6.25 8.91
CA VAL A 245 -2.75 5.20 8.72
C VAL A 245 -1.41 5.82 8.29
N SER A 246 -0.34 5.49 9.03
CA SER A 246 1.00 5.99 8.73
C SER A 246 1.68 5.15 7.64
N LEU A 247 1.84 5.71 6.44
CA LEU A 247 2.59 5.12 5.33
C LEU A 247 3.86 5.94 5.06
N ASP A 248 5.02 5.31 5.08
CA ASP A 248 6.31 5.92 4.70
C ASP A 248 6.57 5.74 3.20
N GLU A 249 7.60 6.40 2.65
CA GLU A 249 7.95 6.25 1.23
C GLU A 249 8.21 4.79 0.81
N PRO A 250 8.89 3.95 1.61
CA PRO A 250 9.01 2.52 1.32
C PRO A 250 7.65 1.82 1.19
N ALA A 251 6.69 2.11 2.07
CA ALA A 251 5.35 1.55 1.96
C ALA A 251 4.63 1.98 0.67
N LEU A 252 4.74 3.25 0.29
CA LEU A 252 4.18 3.74 -0.97
C LEU A 252 4.86 3.10 -2.19
N ALA A 253 6.17 2.83 -2.12
CA ALA A 253 6.88 2.08 -3.15
C ALA A 253 6.44 0.60 -3.21
N SER A 254 6.15 -0.03 -2.07
CA SER A 254 5.56 -1.38 -2.03
C SER A 254 4.20 -1.41 -2.71
N HIS A 255 3.36 -0.41 -2.51
CA HIS A 255 2.07 -0.33 -3.19
C HIS A 255 2.20 -0.31 -4.71
N ILE A 256 3.19 0.39 -5.26
CA ILE A 256 3.49 0.35 -6.69
C ILE A 256 3.83 -1.07 -7.17
N ARG A 257 4.62 -1.82 -6.39
CA ARG A 257 4.92 -3.23 -6.69
C ARG A 257 3.67 -4.11 -6.64
N VAL A 258 2.73 -3.82 -5.73
CA VAL A 258 1.45 -4.55 -5.67
C VAL A 258 0.62 -4.25 -6.92
N LEU A 259 0.52 -2.98 -7.32
CA LEU A 259 -0.19 -2.54 -8.53
C LEU A 259 0.36 -3.16 -9.82
N ASP A 260 1.69 -3.26 -9.94
CA ASP A 260 2.31 -3.84 -11.12
C ASP A 260 2.52 -5.36 -11.03
N GLY A 261 2.15 -5.98 -9.92
CA GLY A 261 2.21 -7.42 -9.71
C GLY A 261 3.61 -7.97 -9.47
N THR A 262 4.56 -7.15 -8.99
CA THR A 262 5.92 -7.58 -8.64
C THR A 262 6.21 -7.64 -7.15
N PHE A 263 5.19 -7.43 -6.31
CA PHE A 263 5.35 -7.49 -4.86
C PHE A 263 5.60 -8.91 -4.35
N LEU A 264 4.74 -9.86 -4.75
CA LEU A 264 4.96 -11.28 -4.47
C LEU A 264 5.79 -11.93 -5.58
N PRO A 265 6.57 -12.99 -5.27
CA PRO A 265 7.10 -13.88 -6.29
C PRO A 265 5.94 -14.40 -7.15
N LYS A 266 6.17 -14.61 -8.45
CA LYS A 266 5.12 -14.89 -9.46
C LYS A 266 4.04 -15.83 -8.89
N ILE A 267 2.83 -15.30 -8.80
CA ILE A 267 1.62 -16.06 -8.56
C ILE A 267 1.19 -16.53 -9.94
N ASP A 268 1.37 -17.82 -10.21
CA ASP A 268 0.97 -18.44 -11.48
C ASP A 268 -0.56 -18.51 -11.61
#